data_AF-A0A7V9H537-F1
#
_entry.id   AF-A0A7V9H537-F1
#
_cell.length_a   1.000
_cell.length_b   1.000
_cell.length_c   1.000
_cell.angle_alpha   90.00
_cell.angle_beta   90.00
_cell.angle_gamma   90.00
#
_symmetry.space_group_name_H-M   'P 1'
#
loop_
_entity.id
_entity.type
_entity.pdbx_description
1 polymer ?
#
loop_
_entity_poly.entity_id
_entity_poly.type
_entity_poly.pdbx_seq_one_letter_code
_entity_poly.pdbx_strand_id
1 'polypeptide(L)'
;MRVTLPEDLPPLRMLLVLDNLTGHKSPELLLWMFSRGVMVLYTPLGASWLNMIESMQRIIVRRTLEGHHPESPEEIVEWLEAAARGWNLRDHGRVGEARMLQGTAVQIGNMSVR
;
A
#
# COMPACT_ATOMS: atom_id res chain seq x y z
N MET A 1 -1.59 10.57 23.42
CA MET A 1 -2.77 11.35 22.98
C MET A 1 -4.02 10.56 23.29
N ARG A 2 -5.08 11.20 23.77
CA ARG A 2 -6.35 10.55 24.11
C ARG A 2 -7.44 11.11 23.19
N VAL A 3 -8.07 10.25 22.41
CA VAL A 3 -9.24 10.60 21.59
C VAL A 3 -10.44 9.91 22.20
N THR A 4 -11.57 10.62 22.29
CA THR A 4 -12.85 10.05 22.68
C THR A 4 -13.61 9.69 21.41
N LEU A 5 -14.20 8.49 21.38
CA LEU A 5 -15.03 8.08 20.26
C LEU A 5 -16.28 8.98 20.17
N PRO A 6 -16.76 9.31 18.96
CA PRO A 6 -18.08 9.92 18.78
C PRO A 6 -19.19 9.08 19.45
N GLU A 7 -20.25 9.75 19.91
CA GLU A 7 -21.40 9.07 20.54
C GLU A 7 -22.15 8.18 19.55
N ASP A 8 -22.29 8.66 18.31
CA ASP A 8 -22.84 7.90 17.20
C ASP A 8 -21.71 7.43 16.30
N LEU A 9 -21.54 6.10 16.23
CA LEU A 9 -20.52 5.44 15.42
C LEU A 9 -21.21 4.64 14.31
N PRO A 10 -20.79 4.78 13.05
CA PRO A 10 -21.26 3.89 12.01
C PRO A 10 -20.78 2.45 12.27
N PRO A 11 -21.41 1.44 11.63
CA PRO A 11 -20.91 0.07 11.68
C PRO A 11 -19.43 -0.02 11.29
N LEU A 12 -18.69 -0.90 11.96
CA LEU A 12 -17.28 -1.13 11.65
C LEU A 12 -17.13 -1.71 10.24
N ARG A 13 -16.37 -1.02 9.38
CA ARG A 13 -16.09 -1.41 7.99
C ARG A 13 -14.68 -1.91 7.77
N MET A 14 -13.73 -1.42 8.57
CA MET A 14 -12.31 -1.73 8.40
C MET A 14 -11.55 -1.61 9.73
N LEU A 15 -10.64 -2.56 9.97
CA LEU A 15 -9.54 -2.39 10.90
C LEU A 15 -8.31 -1.97 10.10
N LEU A 16 -7.76 -0.80 10.40
CA LEU A 16 -6.57 -0.26 9.76
C LEU A 16 -5.38 -0.37 10.70
N VAL A 17 -4.36 -1.14 10.32
CA VAL A 17 -3.10 -1.24 11.07
C VAL A 17 -2.13 -0.20 10.52
N LEU A 18 -1.69 0.74 11.37
CA LEU A 18 -0.73 1.80 11.01
C LEU A 18 0.53 1.71 11.86
N ASP A 19 1.63 2.27 11.36
CA ASP A 19 2.81 2.49 12.18
C ASP A 19 2.61 3.65 13.18
N ASN A 20 3.61 3.84 14.03
CA ASN A 20 3.55 4.79 15.15
C ASN A 20 3.96 6.22 14.83
N LEU A 21 4.13 6.58 13.56
CA LEU A 21 4.55 7.92 13.14
C LEU A 21 3.60 8.99 13.72
N THR A 22 4.17 10.09 14.23
CA THR A 22 3.41 11.15 14.92
C THR A 22 2.25 11.67 14.08
N GLY A 23 2.42 11.77 12.75
CA GLY A 23 1.38 12.22 11.83
C GLY A 23 0.14 11.32 11.76
N HIS A 24 0.26 10.03 12.10
CA HIS A 24 -0.88 9.10 12.13
C HIS A 24 -1.72 9.23 13.40
N LYS A 25 -1.20 9.94 14.41
CA LYS A 25 -1.80 10.09 15.72
C LYS A 25 -2.40 11.48 15.90
N SER A 26 -2.90 12.16 14.87
CA SER A 26 -3.63 13.42 15.08
C SER A 26 -5.10 13.15 15.45
N PRO A 27 -5.71 13.91 16.38
CA PRO A 27 -7.11 13.71 16.74
C PRO A 27 -8.04 13.85 15.53
N GLU A 28 -7.75 14.81 14.65
CA GLU A 28 -8.55 15.12 13.47
C GLU A 28 -8.58 13.91 12.51
N LEU A 29 -7.43 13.27 12.29
CA LEU A 29 -7.35 12.07 11.46
C LEU A 29 -8.15 10.92 12.06
N LEU A 30 -7.97 10.67 13.36
CA LEU A 30 -8.64 9.55 14.04
C LEU A 30 -10.15 9.72 14.08
N LEU A 31 -10.65 10.92 14.40
CA LEU A 31 -12.07 11.22 14.36
C LEU A 31 -12.65 11.09 12.95
N TRP A 32 -11.91 11.55 11.93
CA TRP A 32 -12.31 11.36 10.54
C TRP A 32 -12.41 9.88 10.16
N MET A 33 -11.46 9.04 10.59
CA MET A 33 -11.50 7.59 10.35
C MET A 33 -12.68 6.93 11.09
N PHE A 34 -12.88 7.25 12.36
CA PHE A 34 -13.98 6.69 13.17
C PHE A 34 -15.35 7.05 12.58
N SER A 35 -15.55 8.29 12.11
CA SER A 35 -16.79 8.72 11.45
C SER A 35 -17.11 7.96 10.15
N ARG A 36 -16.14 7.21 9.62
CA ARG A 36 -16.28 6.38 8.41
C ARG A 36 -16.32 4.89 8.70
N GLY A 37 -16.33 4.49 9.97
CA GLY A 37 -16.31 3.08 10.39
C GLY A 37 -14.94 2.44 10.25
N VAL A 38 -13.86 3.21 10.29
CA VAL A 38 -12.48 2.72 10.22
C VAL A 38 -11.86 2.83 11.61
N MET A 39 -11.56 1.68 12.23
CA MET A 39 -10.87 1.63 13.52
C MET A 39 -9.37 1.45 13.31
N VAL A 40 -8.56 2.22 14.02
CA VAL A 40 -7.10 2.22 13.87
C VAL A 40 -6.44 1.40 14.97
N LEU A 41 -5.53 0.51 14.58
CA LEU A 41 -4.62 -0.21 15.46
C LEU A 41 -3.19 0.21 15.12
N TYR A 42 -2.37 0.46 16.13
CA TYR A 42 -0.97 0.80 15.92
C TYR A 42 -0.09 -0.44 16.08
N THR A 43 0.93 -0.57 15.24
CA THR A 43 2.01 -1.54 15.51
C THR A 43 2.67 -1.19 16.86
N PRO A 44 3.21 -2.15 17.62
CA PRO A 44 3.97 -1.83 18.83
C PRO A 44 5.23 -1.01 18.55
N LEU A 45 5.68 -0.22 19.54
CA LEU A 45 6.97 0.48 19.44
C LEU A 45 8.10 -0.54 19.26
N GLY A 46 9.00 -0.28 18.30
CA GLY A 46 10.10 -1.19 17.98
C GLY A 46 9.71 -2.41 17.13
N ALA A 47 8.45 -2.52 16.68
CA ALA A 47 7.98 -3.64 15.87
C ALA A 47 7.78 -3.26 14.39
N SER A 48 8.75 -2.57 13.77
CA SER A 48 8.68 -2.19 12.34
C SER A 48 8.50 -3.39 11.40
N TRP A 49 8.98 -4.57 11.78
CA TRP A 49 8.79 -5.81 11.04
C TRP A 49 7.32 -6.24 10.90
N LEU A 50 6.40 -5.73 11.72
CA LEU A 50 4.95 -5.92 11.58
C LEU A 50 4.31 -4.94 10.59
N ASN A 51 5.04 -3.92 10.12
CA ASN A 51 4.54 -2.95 9.16
C ASN A 51 4.53 -3.56 7.74
N MET A 52 3.47 -4.29 7.41
CA MET A 52 3.36 -5.03 6.15
C MET A 52 3.45 -4.13 4.90
N ILE A 53 3.09 -2.84 5.02
CA ILE A 53 3.19 -1.90 3.90
C ILE A 53 4.65 -1.71 3.45
N GLU A 54 5.62 -1.72 4.36
CA GLU A 54 7.05 -1.60 4.00
C GLU A 54 7.51 -2.80 3.18
N SER A 55 7.01 -4.00 3.51
CA SER A 55 7.28 -5.21 2.74
C SER A 55 6.67 -5.14 1.35
N MET A 56 5.42 -4.67 1.22
CA MET A 56 4.77 -4.47 -0.08
C MET A 56 5.49 -3.41 -0.92
N GLN A 57 5.78 -2.24 -0.33
CA GLN A 57 6.52 -1.15 -0.98
C GLN A 57 7.87 -1.63 -1.49
N ARG A 58 8.64 -2.36 -0.67
CA ARG A 58 9.93 -2.92 -1.10
C ARG A 58 9.79 -3.82 -2.34
N ILE A 59 8.75 -4.65 -2.40
CA ILE A 59 8.54 -5.52 -3.56
C ILE A 59 8.13 -4.69 -4.79
N ILE A 60 7.17 -3.78 -4.64
CA ILE A 60 6.66 -2.96 -5.75
C ILE A 60 7.76 -2.05 -6.30
N VAL A 61 8.43 -1.28 -5.43
CA VAL A 61 9.52 -0.38 -5.81
C VAL A 61 10.63 -1.15 -6.52
N ARG A 62 11.04 -2.29 -5.97
CA ARG A 62 12.08 -3.12 -6.61
C ARG A 62 11.65 -3.56 -8.02
N ARG A 63 10.45 -4.13 -8.18
CA ARG A 63 9.95 -4.58 -9.49
C ARG A 63 9.78 -3.44 -10.50
N THR A 64 9.61 -2.22 -10.02
CA THR A 64 9.34 -1.05 -10.85
C THR A 64 10.63 -0.34 -11.27
N LEU A 65 11.59 -0.20 -10.35
CA LEU A 65 12.74 0.70 -10.52
C LEU A 65 14.08 -0.04 -10.66
N GLU A 66 14.17 -1.33 -10.32
CA GLU A 66 15.43 -2.07 -10.42
C GLU A 66 15.90 -2.14 -11.88
N GLY A 67 17.05 -1.53 -12.17
CA GLY A 67 17.61 -1.46 -13.53
C GLY A 67 17.03 -0.37 -14.43
N HIS A 68 16.12 0.47 -13.92
CA HIS A 68 15.56 1.61 -14.64
C HIS A 68 16.12 2.93 -14.12
N HIS A 69 16.15 3.96 -14.97
CA HIS A 69 16.60 5.31 -14.62
C HIS A 69 15.53 6.33 -15.02
N PRO A 70 14.56 6.63 -14.13
CA PRO A 70 13.53 7.61 -14.43
C PRO A 70 14.13 9.02 -14.46
N GLU A 71 13.70 9.84 -15.42
CA GLU A 71 14.19 11.20 -15.65
C GLU A 71 13.31 12.26 -14.96
N SER A 72 12.15 11.86 -14.43
CA SER A 72 11.22 12.76 -13.74
C SER A 72 10.41 12.09 -12.62
N PRO A 73 9.92 12.85 -11.63
CA PRO A 73 8.98 12.33 -10.63
C PRO A 73 7.69 11.76 -11.24
N GLU A 74 7.20 12.36 -12.31
CA GLU A 74 5.99 11.93 -13.02
C GLU A 74 6.14 10.52 -13.58
N GLU A 75 7.31 10.23 -14.15
CA GLU A 75 7.66 8.90 -14.68
C GLU A 75 7.73 7.86 -13.55
N ILE A 76 8.28 8.21 -12.38
CA ILE A 76 8.26 7.34 -11.20
C ILE A 76 6.83 7.00 -10.80
N VAL A 77 5.95 7.99 -10.74
CA VAL A 77 4.53 7.79 -10.39
C VAL A 77 3.86 6.88 -11.41
N GLU A 78 4.00 7.18 -12.70
CA GLU A 78 3.40 6.40 -13.78
C GLU A 78 3.82 4.92 -13.70
N TRP A 79 5.12 4.66 -13.52
CA TRP A 79 5.64 3.31 -13.45
C TRP A 79 5.18 2.56 -12.19
N LEU A 80 5.18 3.21 -11.03
CA LEU A 80 4.70 2.60 -9.79
C LEU A 80 3.21 2.26 -9.87
N GLU A 81 2.41 3.15 -10.46
CA GLU A 81 1.00 2.88 -10.70
C GLU A 81 0.78 1.72 -11.68
N ALA A 82 1.56 1.66 -12.76
CA ALA A 82 1.51 0.57 -13.72
C ALA A 82 1.84 -0.77 -13.06
N ALA A 83 2.88 -0.81 -12.21
CA ALA A 83 3.25 -1.98 -11.44
C ALA A 83 2.16 -2.39 -10.45
N ALA A 84 1.54 -1.44 -9.75
CA ALA A 84 0.44 -1.70 -8.82
C ALA A 84 -0.81 -2.22 -9.53
N ARG A 85 -1.19 -1.63 -10.68
CA ARG A 85 -2.29 -2.14 -11.52
C ARG A 85 -2.00 -3.56 -11.99
N GLY A 86 -0.79 -3.82 -12.49
CA GLY A 86 -0.36 -5.14 -12.93
C GLY A 86 -0.34 -6.17 -11.80
N TRP A 87 -0.01 -5.76 -10.57
CA TRP A 87 -0.11 -6.60 -9.39
C TRP A 87 -1.56 -6.98 -9.09
N ASN A 88 -2.47 -6.01 -9.06
CA ASN A 88 -3.90 -6.22 -8.73
C ASN A 88 -4.65 -7.05 -9.77
N LEU A 89 -4.23 -6.99 -11.05
CA LEU A 89 -4.81 -7.79 -12.13
C LEU A 89 -4.37 -9.25 -12.09
N ARG A 90 -3.28 -9.59 -11.37
CA ARG A 90 -2.91 -10.98 -11.17
C ARG A 90 -3.84 -11.56 -10.12
N ASP A 91 -4.60 -12.59 -10.52
CA ASP A 91 -5.36 -13.38 -9.57
C ASP A 91 -4.38 -14.01 -8.56
N HIS A 92 -4.37 -13.49 -7.33
CA HIS A 92 -3.71 -14.15 -6.20
C HIS A 92 -4.58 -15.31 -5.72
N GLY A 93 -4.84 -16.25 -6.64
CA GLY A 93 -5.66 -17.42 -6.44
C GLY A 93 -5.37 -18.05 -5.08
N ARG A 94 -6.47 -18.38 -4.39
CA ARG A 94 -6.56 -19.10 -3.11
C ARG A 94 -5.31 -19.93 -2.82
N VAL A 95 -4.75 -19.77 -1.62
CA VAL A 95 -3.61 -20.54 -1.06
C VAL A 95 -3.59 -21.98 -1.59
N GLY A 96 -2.76 -22.22 -2.61
CA GLY A 96 -2.66 -23.51 -3.28
C GLY A 96 -1.96 -23.37 -4.63
N GLU A 97 -0.73 -23.89 -4.72
CA GLU A 97 0.10 -24.00 -5.94
C GLU A 97 0.75 -22.70 -6.46
N ALA A 98 1.82 -22.30 -5.77
CA ALA A 98 2.86 -21.47 -6.37
C ALA A 98 3.60 -22.26 -7.47
N ARG A 99 3.11 -22.21 -8.71
CA ARG A 99 3.93 -22.53 -9.89
C ARG A 99 4.79 -21.31 -10.22
N MET A 100 6.09 -21.46 -9.96
CA MET A 100 7.12 -20.56 -10.46
C MET A 100 7.09 -20.56 -12.00
N LEU A 101 6.49 -19.53 -12.60
CA LEU A 101 6.70 -19.23 -14.01
C LEU A 101 7.77 -18.15 -14.08
N GLN A 102 8.96 -18.58 -14.50
CA GLN A 102 10.04 -17.70 -14.95
C GLN A 102 9.52 -16.86 -16.13
N GLY A 103 9.84 -15.55 -16.10
CA GLY A 103 9.62 -14.65 -17.22
C GLY A 103 8.20 -14.10 -17.30
N THR A 104 8.01 -12.87 -16.83
CA THR A 104 7.01 -11.99 -17.44
C THR A 104 7.53 -10.57 -17.33
N ALA A 105 8.19 -10.16 -18.41
CA ALA A 105 8.36 -8.75 -18.71
C ALA A 105 6.99 -8.08 -18.61
N VAL A 106 6.91 -7.03 -17.80
CA VAL A 106 5.80 -6.09 -17.88
C VAL A 106 6.09 -5.28 -19.14
N GLN A 107 5.41 -5.59 -20.25
CA GLN A 107 5.36 -4.65 -21.37
C GLN A 107 4.58 -3.42 -20.90
N ILE A 108 5.32 -2.37 -20.55
CA ILE A 108 4.78 -1.01 -20.52
C ILE A 108 4.55 -0.61 -21.98
N GLY A 109 3.39 -0.02 -22.24
CA GLY A 109 2.74 0.03 -23.54
C GLY A 109 3.53 0.66 -24.69
N ASN A 110 3.04 0.34 -25.89
CA ASN A 110 3.44 0.88 -27.18
C ASN A 110 3.72 2.39 -27.16
N MET A 111 4.98 2.77 -27.23
CA MET A 111 5.39 4.08 -27.73
C MET A 111 6.49 3.89 -28.76
N SER A 112 6.08 3.64 -30.01
CA SER A 112 6.91 3.93 -31.17
C SER A 112 6.71 5.39 -31.49
N VAL A 113 7.66 6.22 -31.09
CA VAL A 113 7.93 7.50 -31.76
C VAL A 113 9.15 7.25 -32.62
N ARG A 114 9.04 7.66 -33.89
CA ARG A 114 9.87 7.25 -35.04
C ARG A 114 11.37 7.25 -34.81
#